data_AF-A0ABD5R024-F1
#
_entry.id   AF-A0ABD5R024-F1
#
_cell.length_a   1.000
_cell.length_b   1.000
_cell.length_c   1.000
_cell.angle_alpha   90.00
_cell.angle_beta   90.00
_cell.angle_gamma   90.00
#
_symmetry.space_group_name_H-M   'P 1'
#
loop_
_entity.id
_entity.type
_entity.pdbx_description
1 polymer ?
#
loop_
_entity_poly.entity_id
_entity_poly.type
_entity_poly.pdbx_seq_one_letter_code
_entity_poly.pdbx_strand_id
1 'polypeptide(L)'
;MARIPEFAVELFELLALVVGSGVASVIGVELERVGVAGLAGGDLAVGLWALTMGIVALYVGVVALGYEQVLPRLRALAGDA
;
A
#
# COMPACT_ATOMS: atom_id res chain seq x y z
N MET A 1 20.21 -26.94 11.75
CA MET A 1 21.05 -26.10 10.86
C MET A 1 20.40 -25.90 9.47
N ALA A 2 19.19 -25.32 9.41
CA ALA A 2 18.58 -24.86 8.14
C ALA A 2 17.74 -23.59 8.35
N ARG A 3 18.22 -22.65 9.18
CA ARG A 3 17.45 -21.47 9.65
C ARG A 3 17.55 -20.25 8.72
N ILE A 4 18.58 -20.20 7.87
CA ILE A 4 18.81 -19.12 6.90
C ILE A 4 17.74 -19.07 5.79
N PRO A 5 17.31 -20.19 5.17
CA PRO A 5 16.32 -20.12 4.09
C PRO A 5 14.94 -19.66 4.57
N GLU A 6 14.48 -20.10 5.74
CA GLU A 6 13.16 -19.69 6.29
C GLU A 6 13.12 -18.19 6.56
N PHE A 7 14.13 -17.65 7.25
CA PHE A 7 14.22 -16.21 7.50
C PHE A 7 14.33 -15.38 6.20
N ALA A 8 15.08 -15.85 5.22
CA ALA A 8 15.23 -15.15 3.94
C ALA A 8 13.89 -15.08 3.17
N VAL A 9 13.09 -16.16 3.21
CA VAL A 9 11.75 -16.18 2.61
C VAL A 9 10.82 -15.22 3.33
N GLU A 10 10.80 -15.25 4.66
CA GLU A 10 9.96 -14.35 5.46
C GLU A 10 10.31 -12.87 5.25
N LEU A 11 11.60 -12.55 5.22
CA LEU A 11 12.08 -11.19 4.91
C LEU A 11 11.68 -10.76 3.50
N PHE A 12 11.79 -11.67 2.52
CA PHE A 12 11.38 -11.37 1.14
C PHE A 12 9.88 -11.11 1.03
N GLU A 13 9.05 -11.91 1.69
CA GLU A 13 7.60 -11.69 1.74
C GLU A 13 7.25 -10.34 2.38
N LEU A 14 7.94 -9.98 3.48
CA LEU A 14 7.73 -8.70 4.13
C LEU A 14 8.13 -7.53 3.23
N LEU A 15 9.26 -7.63 2.54
CA LEU A 15 9.69 -6.62 1.56
C LEU A 15 8.68 -6.50 0.42
N ALA A 16 8.16 -7.62 -0.09
CA ALA A 16 7.12 -7.61 -1.11
C ALA A 16 5.84 -6.91 -0.63
N LEU A 17 5.43 -7.13 0.63
CA LEU A 17 4.29 -6.44 1.23
C LEU A 17 4.52 -4.94 1.40
N VAL A 18 5.71 -4.54 1.86
CA VAL A 18 6.08 -3.12 1.98
C VAL A 18 6.06 -2.44 0.62
N VAL A 19 6.63 -3.09 -0.40
CA VAL A 19 6.62 -2.57 -1.77
C VAL A 19 5.19 -2.50 -2.30
N GLY A 20 4.37 -3.53 -2.11
CA GLY A 20 2.97 -3.55 -2.53
C GLY A 20 2.14 -2.45 -1.85
N SER A 21 2.32 -2.26 -0.54
CA SER A 21 1.74 -1.18 0.25
C SER A 21 2.14 0.19 -0.34
N GLY A 22 3.44 0.41 -0.55
CA GLY A 22 3.95 1.66 -1.11
C GLY A 22 3.42 1.95 -2.52
N VAL A 23 3.40 0.95 -3.40
CA VAL A 23 2.87 1.08 -4.77
C VAL A 23 1.39 1.42 -4.75
N ALA A 24 0.58 0.72 -3.95
CA ALA A 24 -0.85 1.01 -3.81
C ALA A 24 -1.08 2.44 -3.29
N SER A 25 -0.30 2.90 -2.32
CA SER A 25 -0.35 4.27 -1.82
C SER A 25 0.02 5.31 -2.89
N VAL A 26 1.08 5.07 -3.68
CA VAL A 26 1.47 5.97 -4.77
C VAL A 26 0.36 6.07 -5.83
N ILE A 27 -0.20 4.93 -6.24
CA ILE A 27 -1.34 4.89 -7.16
C ILE A 27 -2.51 5.70 -6.60
N GLY A 28 -2.82 5.52 -5.32
CA GLY A 28 -3.86 6.29 -4.64
C GLY A 28 -3.63 7.80 -4.69
N VAL A 29 -2.41 8.26 -4.38
CA VAL A 29 -2.05 9.69 -4.47
C VAL A 29 -2.17 10.24 -5.89
N GLU A 30 -1.75 9.49 -6.90
CA GLU A 30 -1.87 9.95 -8.29
C GLU A 30 -3.33 9.99 -8.75
N LEU A 31 -4.16 9.04 -8.32
CA LEU A 31 -5.60 9.06 -8.57
C LEU A 31 -6.29 10.26 -7.91
N GLU A 32 -5.88 10.65 -6.70
CA GLU A 32 -6.38 11.87 -6.06
C GLU A 32 -6.05 13.11 -6.90
N ARG A 33 -4.82 13.20 -7.42
CA ARG A 33 -4.40 14.32 -8.29
C ARG A 33 -5.23 14.39 -9.56
N VAL A 34 -5.43 13.25 -10.21
CA VAL A 34 -6.28 13.13 -11.42
C VAL A 34 -7.72 13.50 -11.08
N GLY A 35 -8.24 13.04 -9.95
CA GLY A 35 -9.58 13.33 -9.48
C GLY A 35 -9.83 14.82 -9.27
N VAL A 36 -8.95 15.48 -8.51
CA VAL A 36 -9.01 16.93 -8.28
C VAL A 36 -8.90 17.71 -9.59
N ALA A 37 -7.99 17.32 -10.48
CA ALA A 37 -7.84 17.96 -11.79
C ALA A 37 -9.09 17.78 -12.67
N GLY A 38 -9.71 16.60 -12.67
CA GLY A 38 -10.96 16.32 -13.39
C GLY A 38 -12.12 17.17 -12.88
N LEU A 39 -12.29 17.26 -11.55
CA LEU A 39 -13.31 18.12 -10.94
C LEU A 39 -13.09 19.61 -11.28
N ALA A 40 -11.85 20.09 -11.20
CA ALA A 40 -11.52 21.47 -11.53
C ALA A 40 -11.68 21.77 -13.03
N GLY A 41 -11.47 20.78 -13.89
CA GLY A 41 -11.66 20.86 -15.34
C GLY A 41 -13.10 20.68 -15.81
N GLY A 42 -14.04 20.37 -14.91
CA GLY A 42 -15.46 20.16 -15.22
C GLY A 42 -15.83 18.74 -15.65
N ASP A 43 -14.88 17.81 -15.72
CA ASP A 43 -15.15 16.39 -15.94
C ASP A 43 -15.44 15.69 -14.61
N LEU A 44 -16.69 15.81 -14.17
CA LEU A 44 -17.15 15.26 -12.90
C LEU A 44 -17.13 13.73 -12.87
N ALA A 45 -17.36 13.08 -14.01
CA ALA A 45 -17.44 11.63 -14.07
C ALA A 45 -16.06 11.00 -13.82
N VAL A 46 -15.04 11.47 -14.56
CA VAL A 46 -13.66 11.00 -14.36
C VAL A 46 -13.12 11.49 -13.01
N GLY A 47 -13.41 12.74 -12.64
CA GLY A 47 -12.98 13.34 -11.38
C GLY A 47 -13.45 12.54 -10.15
N LEU A 48 -14.75 12.28 -10.03
CA LEU A 48 -15.31 11.53 -8.89
C LEU A 48 -14.86 10.07 -8.88
N TRP A 49 -14.79 9.42 -10.04
CA TRP A 49 -14.32 8.05 -10.14
C TRP A 49 -12.86 7.93 -9.66
N ALA A 50 -11.99 8.84 -10.12
CA ALA A 50 -10.58 8.82 -9.75
C ALA A 50 -10.38 9.11 -8.26
N LEU A 51 -11.09 10.08 -7.67
CA LEU A 51 -11.06 10.31 -6.21
C LEU A 51 -11.51 9.06 -5.43
N THR A 52 -12.62 8.44 -5.85
CA THR A 52 -13.14 7.25 -5.16
C THR A 52 -12.12 6.12 -5.19
N MET A 53 -11.52 5.86 -6.35
CA MET A 53 -10.49 4.84 -6.49
C MET A 53 -9.18 5.22 -5.78
N GLY A 54 -8.86 6.51 -5.71
CA GLY A 54 -7.73 7.05 -4.96
C GLY A 54 -7.83 6.72 -3.48
N ILE A 55 -8.96 7.06 -2.86
CA ILE A 55 -9.28 6.71 -1.48
C ILE A 55 -9.17 5.21 -1.24
N VAL A 56 -9.73 4.39 -2.13
CA VAL A 56 -9.68 2.91 -2.00
C VAL A 56 -8.23 2.41 -2.07
N ALA A 57 -7.44 2.87 -3.03
CA ALA A 57 -6.04 2.47 -3.19
C ALA A 57 -5.18 2.92 -1.99
N LEU A 58 -5.42 4.12 -1.47
CA LEU A 58 -4.78 4.62 -0.26
C LEU A 58 -5.14 3.77 0.97
N TYR A 59 -6.42 3.42 1.14
CA TYR A 59 -6.86 2.54 2.22
C TYR A 59 -6.18 1.17 2.13
N VAL A 60 -6.14 0.57 0.93
CA VAL A 60 -5.46 -0.72 0.73
C VAL A 60 -3.96 -0.61 1.05
N GLY A 61 -3.28 0.40 0.50
CA GLY A 61 -1.85 0.60 0.73
C GLY A 61 -1.51 0.85 2.19
N VAL A 62 -2.18 1.81 2.83
CA VAL A 62 -1.83 2.28 4.18
C VAL A 62 -2.40 1.38 5.26
N VAL A 63 -3.69 1.02 5.19
CA VAL A 63 -4.37 0.30 6.26
C VAL A 63 -4.25 -1.21 6.05
N ALA A 64 -4.80 -1.72 4.95
CA ALA A 64 -4.92 -3.17 4.75
C ALA A 64 -3.57 -3.88 4.56
N LEU A 65 -2.60 -3.23 3.90
CA LEU A 65 -1.26 -3.77 3.70
C LEU A 65 -0.28 -3.23 4.75
N GLY A 66 -0.21 -1.90 4.92
CA GLY A 66 0.75 -1.28 5.83
C GLY A 66 0.48 -1.58 7.30
N TYR A 67 -0.68 -1.18 7.80
CA TYR A 67 -1.00 -1.29 9.22
C TYR A 67 -1.37 -2.72 9.64
N GLU A 68 -2.16 -3.44 8.84
CA GLU A 68 -2.68 -4.75 9.21
C GLU A 68 -1.71 -5.90 8.92
N GLN A 69 -0.81 -5.77 7.94
CA GLN A 69 0.09 -6.87 7.55
C GLN A 69 1.56 -6.56 7.80
N VAL A 70 2.05 -5.42 7.32
CA VAL A 70 3.47 -5.05 7.43
C VAL A 70 3.86 -4.79 8.88
N LEU A 71 3.08 -3.97 9.60
CA LEU A 71 3.44 -3.55 10.97
C LEU A 71 3.47 -4.70 11.99
N PRO A 72 2.52 -5.65 12.02
CA PRO A 72 2.59 -6.79 12.94
C PRO A 72 3.73 -7.73 12.62
N ARG A 73 3.98 -8.01 11.33
CA ARG A 73 5.08 -8.89 10.88
C ARG A 73 6.45 -8.28 11.18
N LEU A 74 6.63 -6.99 10.94
CA LEU A 74 7.83 -6.25 11.36
C LEU A 74 8.09 -6.36 12.86
N ARG A 75 7.05 -6.21 13.68
CA ARG A 75 7.16 -6.32 15.15
C ARG A 75 7.51 -7.73 15.61
N ALA A 76 6.94 -8.76 14.97
CA ALA A 76 7.29 -10.15 15.26
C ALA A 76 8.78 -10.41 14.96
N LEU A 77 9.24 -10.06 13.76
CA LEU A 77 10.64 -10.17 13.35
C LEU A 77 11.61 -9.38 14.25
N ALA A 78 11.21 -8.20 14.73
CA ALA A 78 12.03 -7.38 15.62
C ALA A 78 12.01 -7.83 17.09
N GLY A 79 10.97 -8.56 17.51
CA GLY A 79 10.83 -9.10 18.87
C GLY A 79 11.45 -10.48 19.06
N ASP A 80 11.58 -11.25 17.98
CA ASP A 80 12.27 -12.56 17.93
C ASP A 80 13.79 -12.44 17.66
N ALA A 81 14.31 -11.22 17.45
CA ALA A 81 15.73 -10.90 17.23
C ALA A 81 16.43 -10.41 18.50
#